data_AF-A0A1T4NE81-F1
#
_entry.id   AF-A0A1T4NE81-F1
#
_cell.length_a   1.000
_cell.length_b   1.000
_cell.length_c   1.000
_cell.angle_alpha   90.00
_cell.angle_beta   90.00
_cell.angle_gamma   90.00
#
_symmetry.space_group_name_H-M   'P 1'
#
loop_
_entity.id
_entity.type
_entity.pdbx_description
1 polymer ?
#
loop_
_entity_poly.entity_id
_entity_poly.type
_entity_poly.pdbx_seq_one_letter_code
_entity_poly.pdbx_strand_id
1 'polypeptide(L)'
;MDYVFVKDSEGYVFKKLENEVYPDEKVISKKEYMKISGLSSYEKKFGHGGARENAGRKQKFALPLKFQIRVTKEEKDFIAYAREHKLNYSALMQM
;
A
#
# COMPACT_ATOMS: atom_id res chain seq x y z
N MET A 1 -1.30 13.23 -18.35
CA MET A 1 -0.12 12.37 -18.28
C MET A 1 -0.51 11.06 -18.92
N ASP A 2 0.05 10.79 -20.09
CA ASP A 2 -0.38 9.66 -20.92
C ASP A 2 0.45 8.43 -20.56
N TYR A 3 -0.25 7.29 -20.50
CA TYR A 3 0.37 6.01 -20.20
C TYR A 3 0.72 5.29 -21.50
N VAL A 4 1.92 4.73 -21.55
CA VAL A 4 2.41 3.91 -22.65
C VAL A 4 2.67 2.48 -22.18
N PHE A 5 2.55 1.56 -23.13
CA PHE A 5 2.84 0.15 -22.92
C PHE A 5 4.20 -0.16 -23.54
N VAL A 6 5.08 -0.78 -22.78
CA VAL A 6 6.48 -0.95 -23.17
C VAL A 6 6.90 -2.38 -22.94
N LYS A 7 7.72 -2.90 -23.85
CA LYS A 7 8.33 -4.22 -23.80
C LYS A 7 9.84 -4.07 -23.65
N ASP A 8 10.42 -4.74 -22.67
CA ASP A 8 11.87 -4.76 -22.48
C ASP A 8 12.57 -5.78 -23.42
N SER A 9 13.90 -5.80 -23.36
CA SER A 9 14.74 -6.73 -24.12
C SER A 9 14.57 -8.19 -23.69
N GLU A 10 14.18 -8.44 -22.44
CA GLU A 10 13.92 -9.77 -21.88
C GLU A 10 12.52 -10.31 -22.26
N GLY A 11 11.63 -9.44 -22.75
CA GLY A 11 10.30 -9.76 -23.23
C GLY A 11 9.16 -9.53 -22.24
N TYR A 12 9.44 -8.99 -21.06
CA TYR A 12 8.43 -8.52 -20.12
C TYR A 12 7.79 -7.22 -20.59
N VAL A 13 6.57 -6.98 -20.09
CA VAL A 13 5.73 -5.90 -20.58
C VAL A 13 5.09 -5.14 -19.43
N PHE A 14 5.22 -3.82 -19.44
CA PHE A 14 4.80 -2.94 -18.36
C PHE A 14 3.95 -1.78 -18.88
N LYS A 15 3.07 -1.26 -18.02
CA LYS A 15 2.35 0.01 -18.24
C LYS A 15 3.01 1.06 -17.35
N LYS A 16 3.54 2.12 -17.96
CA LYS A 16 4.24 3.21 -17.25
C LYS A 16 3.91 4.56 -17.87
N LEU A 17 4.35 5.64 -17.22
CA LEU A 17 4.24 6.98 -17.78
C LEU A 17 5.22 7.17 -18.93
N GLU A 18 4.86 8.01 -19.89
CA GLU A 18 5.72 8.32 -21.04
C GLU A 18 7.11 8.86 -20.63
N ASN A 19 7.17 9.62 -19.53
CA ASN A 19 8.41 10.17 -19.00
C ASN A 19 9.31 9.14 -18.31
N GLU A 20 8.83 7.92 -18.08
CA GLU A 20 9.55 6.84 -17.35
C GLU A 20 10.03 5.72 -18.28
N VAL A 21 9.94 5.93 -19.60
CA VAL A 21 10.38 4.98 -20.61
C VAL A 21 11.90 5.01 -20.70
N TYR A 22 12.53 3.84 -20.54
CA TYR A 22 13.96 3.70 -20.73
C TYR A 22 14.28 3.53 -22.22
N PRO A 23 15.48 3.95 -22.68
CA PRO A 23 15.87 3.84 -24.09
C PRO A 23 15.83 2.42 -24.66
N ASP A 24 16.07 1.43 -23.81
CA ASP A 24 16.18 0.01 -24.18
C ASP A 24 14.81 -0.66 -24.34
N GLU A 25 13.73 0.05 -24.01
CA GLU A 25 12.37 -0.48 -24.03
C GLU A 25 11.62 -0.04 -25.28
N LYS A 26 10.90 -0.98 -25.89
CA LYS A 26 10.12 -0.73 -27.09
C LYS A 26 8.67 -0.44 -26.73
N VAL A 27 8.16 0.72 -27.14
CA VAL A 27 6.74 1.05 -27.03
C VAL A 27 5.93 0.12 -27.94
N ILE A 28 4.91 -0.52 -27.39
CA ILE A 28 4.04 -1.47 -28.09
C ILE A 28 2.57 -1.06 -28.02
N SER A 29 1.74 -1.70 -28.83
CA SER A 29 0.29 -1.47 -28.82
C SER A 29 -0.37 -2.09 -27.57
N LYS A 30 -1.50 -1.51 -27.14
CA LYS A 30 -2.33 -2.06 -26.06
C LYS A 30 -2.77 -3.51 -26.34
N LYS A 31 -3.07 -3.85 -27.59
CA LYS A 31 -3.49 -5.21 -27.97
C LYS A 31 -2.37 -6.22 -27.73
N GLU A 32 -1.16 -5.86 -28.11
CA GLU A 32 0.04 -6.69 -27.90
C GLU A 32 0.35 -6.83 -26.41
N TYR A 33 0.27 -5.73 -25.64
CA TYR A 33 0.38 -5.74 -24.19
C TYR A 33 -0.60 -6.72 -23.52
N MET A 34 -1.89 -6.64 -23.85
CA MET A 34 -2.93 -7.49 -23.25
C MET A 34 -2.74 -8.98 -23.57
N LYS A 35 -2.12 -9.29 -24.70
CA LYS A 35 -1.81 -10.67 -25.10
C LYS A 35 -0.61 -11.21 -24.33
N ILE A 36 0.50 -10.46 -24.28
CA ILE A 36 1.75 -10.90 -23.64
C ILE A 36 1.60 -10.92 -22.11
N SER A 37 0.97 -9.91 -21.51
CA SER A 37 0.72 -9.85 -20.06
C SER A 37 -0.23 -10.94 -19.55
N GLY A 38 -0.93 -11.65 -20.44
CA GLY A 38 -1.92 -12.66 -20.06
C GLY A 38 -3.24 -12.09 -19.53
N LEU A 39 -3.39 -10.76 -19.43
CA LEU A 39 -4.61 -10.11 -18.94
C LEU A 39 -5.84 -10.47 -19.76
N SER A 40 -5.71 -10.61 -21.09
CA SER A 40 -6.83 -11.03 -21.94
C SER A 40 -7.32 -12.45 -21.63
N SER A 41 -6.42 -13.35 -21.23
CA SER A 41 -6.77 -14.70 -20.80
C SER A 41 -7.34 -14.69 -19.37
N TYR A 42 -6.79 -13.83 -18.51
CA TYR A 42 -7.23 -13.67 -17.13
C TYR A 42 -8.66 -13.13 -17.05
N GLU A 43 -9.00 -12.06 -17.78
CA GLU A 43 -10.36 -11.50 -17.83
C GLU A 43 -11.40 -12.54 -18.30
N LYS A 44 -11.04 -13.36 -19.30
CA LYS A 44 -11.93 -14.42 -19.81
C LYS A 44 -12.15 -15.56 -18.82
N LYS A 45 -11.11 -15.95 -18.08
CA LYS A 45 -11.15 -17.09 -17.16
C LYS A 45 -11.64 -16.72 -15.76
N PHE A 46 -11.35 -15.50 -15.30
CA PHE A 46 -11.58 -15.02 -13.94
C PHE A 46 -12.53 -13.80 -13.90
N GLY A 47 -13.45 -13.71 -14.86
CA GLY A 47 -14.46 -12.64 -14.93
C GLY A 47 -15.56 -12.73 -13.84
N HIS A 48 -15.69 -13.89 -13.19
CA HIS A 48 -16.63 -14.12 -12.10
C HIS A 48 -15.86 -14.39 -10.81
N GLY A 49 -15.85 -13.39 -9.92
CA GLY A 49 -15.07 -13.41 -8.69
C GLY A 49 -14.30 -12.10 -8.50
N GLY A 50 -15.02 -10.97 -8.48
CA GLY A 50 -14.42 -9.72 -8.03
C GLY A 50 -14.00 -9.82 -6.56
N ALA A 51 -12.91 -9.17 -6.20
CA ALA A 51 -12.61 -8.91 -4.81
C ALA A 51 -13.80 -8.14 -4.21
N ARG A 52 -14.60 -8.78 -3.33
CA ARG A 52 -15.62 -8.06 -2.53
C ARG A 52 -15.00 -6.84 -1.86
N GLU A 53 -15.78 -5.82 -1.52
CA GLU A 53 -15.28 -4.79 -0.61
C GLU A 53 -14.69 -5.47 0.64
N ASN A 54 -13.43 -5.16 0.97
CA ASN A 54 -12.60 -5.84 1.98
C ASN A 54 -12.00 -7.23 1.61
N ALA A 55 -12.06 -7.66 0.35
CA ALA A 55 -11.22 -8.75 -0.15
C ALA A 55 -9.81 -8.23 -0.44
N GLY A 56 -9.07 -8.11 0.65
CA GLY A 56 -7.65 -7.84 0.67
C GLY A 56 -7.12 -8.24 2.04
N ARG A 57 -5.80 -8.29 2.18
CA ARG A 57 -5.19 -8.31 3.51
C ARG A 57 -5.57 -6.98 4.17
N LYS A 58 -6.29 -6.98 5.31
CA LYS A 58 -6.61 -5.76 6.07
C LYS A 58 -5.37 -4.87 6.10
N GLN A 59 -5.48 -3.60 5.67
CA GLN A 59 -4.42 -2.64 5.88
C GLN A 59 -4.13 -2.62 7.38
N LYS A 60 -2.99 -3.18 7.79
CA LYS A 60 -2.60 -3.29 9.21
C LYS A 60 -2.47 -1.93 9.91
N PHE A 61 -2.58 -0.84 9.17
CA PHE A 61 -2.13 0.50 9.57
C PHE A 61 -3.19 1.59 9.47
N ALA A 62 -4.39 1.35 8.91
CA ALA A 62 -5.44 2.37 8.90
C ALA A 62 -5.98 2.64 10.32
N LEU A 63 -5.89 1.64 11.20
CA LEU A 63 -6.13 1.74 12.64
C LEU A 63 -5.06 0.88 13.32
N PRO A 64 -3.95 1.47 13.84
CA PRO A 64 -3.00 0.67 14.60
C PRO A 64 -3.76 0.02 15.77
N LEU A 65 -3.72 -1.31 15.83
CA LEU A 65 -4.10 -2.07 17.02
C LEU A 65 -3.24 -1.52 18.17
N LYS A 66 -3.83 -0.67 19.02
CA LYS A 66 -3.30 -0.08 20.26
C LYS A 66 -1.76 -0.01 20.32
N PHE A 67 -1.18 1.18 20.16
CA PHE A 67 0.26 1.39 20.41
C PHE A 67 0.67 0.80 21.77
N GLN A 68 1.46 -0.26 21.74
CA GLN A 68 2.00 -0.88 22.94
C GLN A 68 3.42 -0.34 23.14
N ILE A 69 3.56 0.60 24.07
CA ILE A 69 4.86 1.12 24.50
C ILE A 69 5.34 0.24 25.66
N ARG A 70 6.59 -0.24 25.59
CA ARG A 70 7.23 -0.89 26.73
C ARG A 70 7.72 0.21 27.67
N VAL A 71 7.21 0.17 28.90
CA VAL A 71 7.58 1.08 29.99
C VAL A 71 8.08 0.26 31.17
N THR A 72 8.91 0.88 32.00
CA THR A 72 9.32 0.33 33.29
C THR A 72 8.13 0.20 34.25
N LYS A 73 8.33 -0.50 35.37
CA LYS A 73 7.28 -0.69 36.38
C LYS A 73 6.89 0.65 37.02
N GLU A 74 7.86 1.51 37.31
CA GLU A 74 7.66 2.83 37.92
C GLU A 74 6.86 3.75 36.99
N GLU A 75 7.22 3.83 35.72
CA GLU A 75 6.48 4.61 34.71
C GLU A 75 5.04 4.11 34.55
N LYS A 76 4.83 2.79 34.58
CA LYS A 76 3.49 2.19 34.52
C LYS A 76 2.63 2.63 35.71
N ASP A 77 3.20 2.61 36.91
CA ASP A 77 2.50 2.98 38.14
C ASP A 77 2.23 4.49 38.18
N PHE A 78 3.17 5.31 37.71
CA PHE A 78 2.96 6.74 37.52
C PHE A 78 1.83 7.05 36.52
N ILE A 79 1.78 6.36 35.38
CA ILE A 79 0.70 6.54 34.40
C ILE A 79 -0.66 6.19 35.02
N ALA A 80 -0.73 5.15 35.85
CA ALA A 80 -1.96 4.78 36.55
C ALA A 80 -2.40 5.88 37.53
N TYR A 81 -1.50 6.34 38.39
CA TYR A 81 -1.72 7.45 39.31
C TYR A 81 -2.17 8.71 38.58
N ALA A 82 -1.46 9.11 37.52
CA ALA A 82 -1.77 10.30 36.75
C ALA A 82 -3.18 10.28 36.13
N ARG A 83 -3.68 9.10 35.74
CA ARG A 83 -5.05 8.92 35.24
C ARG A 83 -6.09 9.04 36.34
N GLU A 84 -5.86 8.44 37.50
CA GLU A 84 -6.76 8.53 38.65
C GLU A 84 -6.92 9.97 39.12
N HIS A 85 -5.82 10.72 39.13
CA HIS A 85 -5.78 12.12 39.54
C HIS A 85 -6.09 13.11 38.41
N LYS A 86 -6.45 12.63 37.21
CA LYS A 86 -6.80 13.45 36.03
C LYS A 86 -5.76 14.53 35.72
N LEU A 87 -4.47 14.18 35.81
CA LEU A 87 -3.39 15.11 35.52
C LEU A 87 -3.47 15.57 34.05
N ASN A 88 -3.34 16.88 33.84
CA ASN A 88 -3.34 17.46 32.51
C ASN A 88 -1.93 17.39 31.90
N TYR A 89 -1.67 16.33 31.15
CA TYR A 89 -0.38 16.10 30.50
C TYR A 89 0.03 17.23 29.55
N SER A 90 -0.92 17.86 28.83
CA SER A 90 -0.58 18.92 27.88
C SER A 90 -0.15 20.22 28.57
N ALA A 91 -0.66 20.48 29.78
CA ALA A 91 -0.21 21.60 30.60
C ALA A 91 1.16 21.33 31.24
N LEU A 92 1.44 20.08 31.64
CA LEU A 92 2.70 19.70 32.28
C LEU A 92 3.87 19.57 31.30
N MET A 93 3.58 19.13 30.08
CA MET A 93 4.58 18.89 29.01
C MET A 93 4.72 20.10 28.08
N GLN A 94 4.34 21.31 28.51
CA GLN A 94 4.60 22.52 27.73
C GLN A 94 6.12 22.67 27.54
N MET A 95 6.56 22.55 26.29
CA MET A 95 7.86 23.02 25.80
C MET A 95 7.72 24.41 25.20
#